data_AF-A0A8S3WXY3-F1
#
_entry.id   AF-A0A8S3WXY3-F1
#
_cell.length_a   1.000
_cell.length_b   1.000
_cell.length_c   1.000
_cell.angle_alpha   90.00
_cell.angle_beta   90.00
_cell.angle_gamma   90.00
#
_symmetry.space_group_name_H-M   'P 1'
#
loop_
_entity.id
_entity.type
_entity.pdbx_description
1 polymer ?
#
loop_
_entity_poly.entity_id
_entity_poly.type
_entity_poly.pdbx_seq_one_letter_code
_entity_poly.pdbx_strand_id
1 'polypeptide(L)'
;MGKRVDMSDLEADWMVMFQKKYYYPLYTIFALFIPVWVPIQYFGETFWNSLLVCYFFRYLFQINGTWLVNSAAHLYGTRPYDKNLQPVESWFVSFITFGEGWHNYHHTFPWDYKAAELPTFLNTSAVLIRMFERLGLAYDLKTVSPEMVTKRIIRTGDGTHYVFGNDEAKAAVTAIGPLHPLNPSYTTKYKPPKANLNDQGLPLFHEMDVINVGSKTNNRNSTKA
;
A
#
# COMPACT_ATOMS: atom_id res chain seq x y z
N MET A 1 -8.06 -8.52 -17.68
CA MET A 1 -8.78 -7.58 -16.77
C MET A 1 -8.31 -6.13 -16.88
N GLY A 2 -7.01 -5.81 -16.89
CA GLY A 2 -6.52 -4.41 -16.85
C GLY A 2 -6.97 -3.47 -17.99
N LYS A 3 -7.16 -3.98 -19.21
CA LYS A 3 -7.66 -3.16 -20.35
C LYS A 3 -9.10 -2.64 -20.18
N ARG A 4 -9.84 -3.12 -19.17
CA ARG A 4 -11.23 -2.70 -18.87
C ARG A 4 -11.30 -1.70 -17.72
N VAL A 5 -10.17 -1.37 -17.09
CA VAL A 5 -10.12 -0.34 -16.05
C VAL A 5 -10.27 1.01 -16.73
N ASP A 6 -11.14 1.85 -16.19
CA ASP A 6 -11.30 3.23 -16.64
C ASP A 6 -10.05 4.02 -16.28
N MET A 7 -9.45 4.68 -17.26
CA MET A 7 -8.23 5.48 -17.15
C MET A 7 -8.47 6.95 -17.54
N SER A 8 -9.74 7.34 -17.73
CA SER A 8 -10.11 8.66 -18.26
C SER A 8 -9.67 9.82 -17.36
N ASP A 9 -9.59 9.60 -16.05
CA ASP A 9 -9.06 10.55 -15.08
C ASP A 9 -7.57 10.83 -15.30
N LEU A 10 -6.76 9.77 -15.48
CA LEU A 10 -5.32 9.88 -15.74
C LEU A 10 -5.03 10.42 -17.14
N GLU A 11 -5.86 10.12 -18.12
CA GLU A 11 -5.74 10.65 -19.49
C GLU A 11 -6.12 12.13 -19.58
N ALA A 12 -7.02 12.61 -18.71
CA ALA A 12 -7.39 14.01 -18.61
C ALA A 12 -6.35 14.86 -17.86
N ASP A 13 -5.52 14.25 -17.00
CA ASP A 13 -4.45 14.95 -16.28
C ASP A 13 -3.26 15.25 -17.19
N TRP A 14 -3.05 16.54 -17.49
CA TRP A 14 -1.99 16.99 -18.38
C TRP A 14 -0.58 16.70 -17.84
N MET A 15 -0.39 16.69 -16.52
CA MET A 15 0.91 16.44 -15.88
C MET A 15 1.28 14.96 -16.02
N VAL A 16 0.32 14.07 -15.79
CA VAL A 16 0.48 12.63 -16.02
C VAL A 16 0.81 12.36 -17.49
N MET A 17 0.06 12.97 -18.41
CA MET A 17 0.26 12.76 -19.85
C MET A 17 1.56 13.40 -20.36
N PHE A 18 2.00 14.52 -19.78
CA PHE A 18 3.32 15.10 -20.02
C PHE A 18 4.43 14.14 -19.58
N GLN A 19 4.36 13.62 -18.35
CA GLN A 19 5.32 12.66 -17.81
C GLN A 19 5.37 11.38 -18.64
N LYS A 20 4.20 10.85 -19.07
CA LYS A 20 4.10 9.70 -19.97
C LYS A 20 4.77 9.95 -21.33
N LYS A 21 4.54 11.12 -21.94
CA LYS A 21 5.10 11.48 -23.26
C LYS A 21 6.62 11.63 -23.23
N TYR A 22 7.16 12.20 -22.15
CA TYR A 22 8.58 12.52 -22.02
C TYR A 22 9.32 11.63 -21.00
N TYR A 23 8.78 10.44 -20.73
CA TYR A 23 9.29 9.55 -19.68
C TYR A 23 10.79 9.27 -19.80
N TYR A 24 11.27 8.87 -20.99
CA TYR A 24 12.69 8.53 -21.16
C TYR A 24 13.64 9.72 -20.94
N PRO A 25 13.43 10.91 -21.56
CA PRO A 25 14.22 12.09 -21.23
C PRO A 25 14.18 12.47 -19.75
N LEU A 26 12.99 12.50 -19.14
CA LEU A 26 12.84 12.85 -17.72
C LEU A 26 13.57 11.85 -16.82
N TYR A 27 13.43 10.55 -17.07
CA TYR A 27 14.13 9.50 -16.34
C TYR A 27 15.65 9.66 -16.46
N THR A 28 16.16 9.84 -17.68
CA THR A 28 17.61 10.02 -17.89
C THR A 28 18.15 11.23 -17.15
N ILE A 29 17.41 12.34 -17.12
CA ILE A 29 17.85 13.56 -16.41
C ILE A 29 17.76 13.37 -14.89
N PHE A 30 16.59 13.01 -14.37
CA PHE A 30 16.31 13.05 -12.93
C PHE A 30 16.74 11.78 -12.19
N ALA A 31 16.65 10.61 -12.82
CA ALA A 31 16.97 9.34 -12.17
C ALA A 31 18.44 8.93 -12.38
N LEU A 32 19.08 9.34 -13.48
CA LEU A 32 20.47 8.98 -13.81
C LEU A 32 21.42 10.18 -13.74
N PHE A 33 21.24 11.20 -14.59
CA PHE A 33 22.23 12.26 -14.77
C PHE A 33 22.43 13.09 -13.51
N ILE A 34 21.36 13.64 -12.93
CA ILE A 34 21.44 14.47 -11.73
C ILE A 34 22.05 13.69 -10.55
N PRO A 35 21.57 12.46 -10.20
CA PRO A 35 22.15 11.70 -9.10
C PRO A 35 23.63 11.32 -9.27
N VAL A 36 24.12 11.18 -10.51
CA VAL A 36 25.53 10.89 -10.79
C VAL A 36 26.37 12.17 -10.82
N TRP A 37 25.85 13.24 -11.40
CA TRP A 37 26.58 14.49 -11.60
C TRP A 37 26.76 15.29 -10.30
N VAL A 38 25.75 15.32 -9.42
CA VAL A 38 25.79 16.11 -8.17
C VAL A 38 26.94 15.71 -7.24
N PRO A 39 27.17 14.41 -6.92
CA PRO A 39 28.32 13.98 -6.11
C PRO A 39 29.67 14.40 -6.70
N ILE A 40 29.82 14.31 -8.01
CA ILE A 40 31.06 14.68 -8.72
C ILE A 40 31.33 16.18 -8.55
N GLN A 41 30.33 17.01 -8.81
CA GLN A 41 30.52 18.47 -8.81
C GLN A 41 30.63 19.08 -7.42
N TYR A 42 29.82 18.60 -6.47
CA TYR A 42 29.67 19.29 -5.18
C TYR A 42 30.37 18.58 -4.03
N PHE A 43 30.78 17.32 -4.21
CA PHE A 43 31.36 16.51 -3.14
C PHE A 43 32.73 15.91 -3.53
N GLY A 44 33.25 16.24 -4.71
CA GLY A 44 34.57 15.77 -5.17
C GLY A 44 34.63 14.26 -5.43
N GLU A 45 33.49 13.61 -5.66
CA GLU A 45 33.41 12.17 -5.86
C GLU A 45 33.87 11.76 -7.26
N THR A 46 34.38 10.54 -7.39
CA THR A 46 34.74 10.00 -8.71
C THR A 46 33.50 9.65 -9.54
N PHE A 47 33.64 9.67 -10.87
CA PHE A 47 32.56 9.26 -11.77
C PHE A 47 32.07 7.83 -11.47
N TRP A 48 32.99 6.90 -11.25
CA TRP A 48 32.64 5.48 -11.03
C TRP A 48 31.90 5.26 -9.72
N ASN A 49 32.34 5.87 -8.62
CA ASN A 49 31.62 5.76 -7.35
C ASN A 49 30.22 6.38 -7.45
N SER A 50 30.11 7.56 -8.07
CA SER A 50 28.82 8.24 -8.28
C SER A 50 27.86 7.39 -9.13
N LEU A 51 28.36 6.77 -10.19
CA LEU A 51 27.56 5.90 -11.05
C LEU A 51 27.14 4.60 -10.34
N LEU A 52 28.08 3.90 -9.71
CA LEU A 52 27.81 2.60 -9.09
C LEU A 52 26.95 2.73 -7.83
N VAL A 53 27.19 3.75 -7.01
CA VAL A 53 26.48 3.93 -5.74
C VAL A 53 25.20 4.75 -5.91
N CYS A 54 25.33 5.98 -6.45
CA CYS A 54 24.20 6.92 -6.49
C CYS A 54 23.18 6.61 -7.60
N TYR A 55 23.56 5.84 -8.61
CA TYR A 55 22.61 5.29 -9.59
C TYR A 55 22.33 3.81 -9.37
N PHE A 56 23.26 2.89 -9.66
CA PHE A 56 22.96 1.46 -9.68
C PHE A 56 22.53 0.90 -8.32
N PHE A 57 23.32 1.10 -7.27
CA PHE A 57 23.00 0.59 -5.95
C PHE A 57 21.71 1.22 -5.41
N ARG A 58 21.55 2.55 -5.50
CA ARG A 58 20.31 3.25 -5.12
C ARG A 58 19.10 2.69 -5.87
N TYR A 59 19.21 2.48 -7.17
CA TYR A 59 18.14 1.94 -8.00
C TYR A 59 17.78 0.51 -7.61
N LEU A 60 18.78 -0.35 -7.40
CA LEU A 60 18.59 -1.73 -6.95
C LEU A 60 17.93 -1.77 -5.56
N PHE A 61 18.37 -0.93 -4.63
CA PHE A 61 17.76 -0.85 -3.31
C PHE A 61 16.29 -0.40 -3.40
N GLN A 62 16.01 0.66 -4.17
CA GLN A 62 14.67 1.19 -4.37
C GLN A 62 13.72 0.14 -4.98
N ILE A 63 14.15 -0.53 -6.06
CA ILE A 63 13.27 -1.47 -6.76
C ILE A 63 13.00 -2.73 -5.92
N ASN A 64 14.00 -3.24 -5.19
CA ASN A 64 13.79 -4.35 -4.26
C ASN A 64 12.90 -3.94 -3.09
N GLY A 65 13.06 -2.72 -2.56
CA GLY A 65 12.15 -2.16 -1.56
C GLY A 65 10.71 -2.16 -2.05
N THR A 66 10.44 -1.65 -3.25
CA THR A 66 9.10 -1.67 -3.86
C THR A 66 8.58 -3.10 -4.06
N TRP A 67 9.42 -4.03 -4.51
CA TRP A 67 9.01 -5.43 -4.72
C TRP A 67 8.72 -6.19 -3.42
N LEU A 68 9.24 -5.75 -2.27
CA LEU A 68 8.87 -6.32 -0.96
C LEU A 68 7.39 -6.11 -0.64
N VAL A 69 6.77 -5.03 -1.14
CA VAL A 69 5.31 -4.82 -1.00
C VAL A 69 4.54 -5.96 -1.69
N ASN A 70 4.92 -6.31 -2.91
CA ASN A 70 4.25 -7.36 -3.69
C ASN A 70 4.59 -8.80 -3.23
N SER A 71 5.56 -8.97 -2.33
CA SER A 71 6.03 -10.27 -1.88
C SER A 71 5.90 -10.42 -0.37
N ALA A 72 6.82 -9.83 0.40
CA ALA A 72 6.83 -9.93 1.85
C ALA A 72 5.52 -9.41 2.50
N ALA A 73 4.92 -8.32 1.99
CA ALA A 73 3.66 -7.80 2.51
C ALA A 73 2.41 -8.59 2.06
N HIS A 74 2.59 -9.76 1.42
CA HIS A 74 1.54 -10.76 1.23
C HIS A 74 1.80 -12.07 1.99
N LEU A 75 2.99 -12.23 2.59
CA LEU A 75 3.45 -13.49 3.18
C LEU A 75 3.72 -13.39 4.68
N TYR A 76 4.37 -12.31 5.13
CA TYR A 76 4.97 -12.22 6.46
C TYR A 76 4.36 -11.05 7.26
N GLY A 77 3.31 -11.35 8.01
CA GLY A 77 2.58 -10.37 8.80
C GLY A 77 1.17 -10.82 9.16
N THR A 78 0.41 -9.94 9.80
CA THR A 78 -0.95 -10.22 10.30
C THR A 78 -2.05 -9.62 9.42
N ARG A 79 -3.31 -10.03 9.65
CA ARG A 79 -4.50 -9.56 8.90
C ARG A 79 -5.59 -9.02 9.83
N PRO A 80 -5.32 -7.94 10.58
CA PRO A 80 -6.21 -7.46 11.62
C PRO A 80 -7.53 -6.89 11.07
N TYR A 81 -7.60 -6.49 9.79
CA TYR A 81 -8.80 -5.89 9.20
C TYR A 81 -9.60 -6.88 8.34
N ASP A 82 -8.93 -7.66 7.50
CA ASP A 82 -9.58 -8.72 6.72
C ASP A 82 -8.67 -9.92 6.48
N LYS A 83 -9.01 -11.04 7.12
CA LYS A 83 -8.29 -12.31 7.02
C LYS A 83 -8.49 -13.05 5.70
N ASN A 84 -9.50 -12.66 4.91
CA ASN A 84 -9.79 -13.31 3.62
C ASN A 84 -8.91 -12.74 2.50
N LEU A 85 -8.24 -11.61 2.74
CA LEU A 85 -7.29 -11.00 1.84
C LEU A 85 -5.90 -11.64 1.99
N GLN A 86 -5.16 -11.75 0.89
CA GLN A 86 -3.73 -12.10 0.93
C GLN A 86 -2.82 -11.08 1.64
N PRO A 87 -2.93 -9.75 1.38
CA PRO A 87 -2.05 -8.75 1.99
C PRO A 87 -2.06 -8.75 3.51
N VAL A 88 -0.91 -8.44 4.10
CA VAL A 88 -0.65 -8.44 5.54
C VAL A 88 -0.09 -7.10 6.01
N GLU A 89 -0.26 -6.81 7.29
CA GLU A 89 0.47 -5.73 7.96
C GLU A 89 1.91 -6.19 8.23
N SER A 90 2.90 -5.42 7.77
CA SER A 90 4.33 -5.70 7.95
C SER A 90 5.11 -4.42 8.24
N TRP A 91 5.55 -4.23 9.49
CA TRP A 91 6.31 -3.02 9.87
C TRP A 91 7.66 -2.95 9.16
N PHE A 92 8.31 -4.09 8.92
CA PHE A 92 9.59 -4.15 8.24
C PHE A 92 9.46 -3.65 6.81
N VAL A 93 8.42 -4.08 6.10
CA VAL A 93 8.11 -3.55 4.78
C VAL A 93 7.77 -2.06 4.90
N SER A 94 6.97 -1.65 5.88
CA SER A 94 6.60 -0.24 6.07
C SER A 94 7.83 0.64 6.29
N PHE A 95 8.82 0.18 7.05
CA PHE A 95 10.07 0.89 7.29
C PHE A 95 10.87 1.08 6.00
N ILE A 96 11.04 0.02 5.21
CA ILE A 96 11.80 0.07 3.95
C ILE A 96 11.10 0.90 2.88
N THR A 97 9.76 0.87 2.88
CA THR A 97 8.92 1.44 1.82
C THR A 97 8.24 2.75 2.23
N PHE A 98 8.64 3.33 3.36
CA PHE A 98 8.17 4.61 3.87
C PHE A 98 6.66 4.69 4.17
N GLY A 99 5.98 3.56 4.39
CA GLY A 99 4.56 3.52 4.76
C GLY A 99 3.74 2.42 4.11
N GLU A 100 4.23 1.79 3.03
CA GLU A 100 3.43 0.88 2.20
C GLU A 100 3.29 -0.55 2.77
N GLY A 101 3.84 -0.81 3.96
CA GLY A 101 3.80 -2.12 4.62
C GLY A 101 2.51 -2.40 5.38
N TRP A 102 1.63 -1.42 5.57
CA TRP A 102 0.31 -1.57 6.20
C TRP A 102 -0.70 -2.09 5.16
N HIS A 103 -0.35 -3.22 4.55
CA HIS A 103 -0.94 -3.64 3.28
C HIS A 103 -2.31 -4.29 3.47
N ASN A 104 -2.59 -4.93 4.61
CA ASN A 104 -3.93 -5.45 4.91
C ASN A 104 -4.93 -4.30 5.04
N TYR A 105 -4.55 -3.20 5.71
CA TYR A 105 -5.36 -1.98 5.78
C TYR A 105 -5.55 -1.37 4.40
N HIS A 106 -4.46 -1.17 3.65
CA HIS A 106 -4.48 -0.57 2.32
C HIS A 106 -5.45 -1.28 1.37
N HIS A 107 -5.42 -2.61 1.31
CA HIS A 107 -6.34 -3.37 0.46
C HIS A 107 -7.77 -3.41 1.02
N THR A 108 -7.93 -3.30 2.33
CA THR A 108 -9.27 -3.22 2.95
C THR A 108 -9.93 -1.87 2.67
N PHE A 109 -9.14 -0.80 2.60
CA PHE A 109 -9.59 0.58 2.44
C PHE A 109 -8.71 1.36 1.44
N PRO A 110 -8.77 1.02 0.14
CA PRO A 110 -7.83 1.53 -0.87
C PRO A 110 -7.96 3.04 -1.15
N TRP A 111 -9.02 3.68 -0.65
CA TRP A 111 -9.25 5.12 -0.82
C TRP A 111 -8.76 5.98 0.37
N ASP A 112 -8.23 5.37 1.44
CA ASP A 112 -7.65 6.12 2.55
C ASP A 112 -6.27 6.65 2.16
N TYR A 113 -6.08 7.98 2.22
CA TYR A 113 -4.83 8.62 1.81
C TYR A 113 -3.62 8.15 2.63
N LYS A 114 -3.84 7.69 3.87
CA LYS A 114 -2.75 7.23 4.74
C LYS A 114 -2.26 5.84 4.36
N ALA A 115 -3.08 5.03 3.68
CA ALA A 115 -2.86 3.59 3.54
C ALA A 115 -2.60 2.85 4.88
N ALA A 116 -2.99 3.43 6.02
CA ALA A 116 -2.82 2.87 7.35
C ALA A 116 -3.87 3.41 8.33
N GLU A 117 -4.23 2.62 9.34
CA GLU A 117 -5.16 3.06 10.39
C GLU A 117 -4.53 4.17 11.24
N LEU A 118 -3.39 3.87 11.86
CA LEU A 118 -2.75 4.73 12.85
C LEU A 118 -1.75 5.69 12.23
N PRO A 119 -1.59 6.90 12.80
CA PRO A 119 -0.42 7.73 12.53
C PRO A 119 0.81 7.03 13.13
N THR A 120 1.61 6.39 12.29
CA THR A 120 2.83 5.69 12.70
C THR A 120 4.06 6.45 12.23
N PHE A 121 5.16 6.41 13.00
CA PHE A 121 6.46 6.93 12.54
C PHE A 121 6.99 6.16 11.33
N LEU A 122 6.42 4.99 11.04
CA LEU A 122 6.74 4.13 9.91
C LEU A 122 5.91 4.46 8.66
N ASN A 123 5.11 5.52 8.68
CA ASN A 123 4.34 6.00 7.55
C ASN A 123 4.73 7.44 7.18
N THR A 124 5.94 7.57 6.67
CA THR A 124 6.52 8.84 6.23
C THR A 124 5.73 9.46 5.08
N SER A 125 5.16 8.64 4.18
CA SER A 125 4.30 9.11 3.08
C SER A 125 3.10 9.91 3.59
N ALA A 126 2.34 9.36 4.55
CA ALA A 126 1.18 10.06 5.12
C ALA A 126 1.58 11.34 5.88
N VAL A 127 2.74 11.34 6.55
CA VAL A 127 3.29 12.53 7.21
C VAL A 127 3.62 13.62 6.21
N LEU A 128 4.27 13.27 5.09
CA LEU A 128 4.62 14.22 4.02
C LEU A 128 3.38 14.81 3.35
N ILE A 129 2.37 13.97 3.05
CA ILE A 129 1.08 14.44 2.51
C ILE A 129 0.40 15.41 3.48
N ARG A 130 0.38 15.08 4.77
CA ARG A 130 -0.21 15.96 5.80
C ARG A 130 0.57 17.26 5.98
N MET A 131 1.88 17.25 5.77
CA MET A 131 2.67 18.48 5.72
C MET A 131 2.25 19.35 4.53
N PHE A 132 2.07 18.77 3.35
CA PHE A 132 1.58 19.51 2.17
C PHE A 132 0.15 20.02 2.35
N GLU A 133 -0.71 19.30 3.05
CA GLU A 133 -2.05 19.79 3.40
C GLU A 133 -2.00 21.02 4.29
N ARG A 134 -1.14 21.02 5.32
CA ARG A 134 -0.93 22.20 6.18
C ARG A 134 -0.35 23.41 5.43
N LEU A 135 0.38 23.17 4.35
CA LEU A 135 0.90 24.22 3.47
C LEU A 135 -0.11 24.66 2.40
N GLY A 136 -1.29 24.04 2.33
CA GLY A 136 -2.30 24.30 1.31
C GLY A 136 -1.97 23.73 -0.08
N LEU A 137 -0.97 22.86 -0.19
CA LEU A 137 -0.54 22.20 -1.43
C LEU A 137 -1.31 20.90 -1.70
N ALA A 138 -1.94 20.32 -0.68
CA ALA A 138 -2.84 19.18 -0.78
C ALA A 138 -4.15 19.49 -0.05
N TYR A 139 -5.25 18.90 -0.49
CA TYR A 139 -6.57 19.07 0.11
C TYR A 139 -7.43 17.84 -0.21
N ASP A 140 -8.66 17.79 0.32
CA ASP A 140 -9.58 16.65 0.18
C ASP A 140 -8.96 15.30 0.59
N LEU A 141 -8.20 15.30 1.69
CA LEU A 141 -7.60 14.08 2.24
C LEU A 141 -8.69 13.13 2.76
N LYS A 142 -8.89 12.02 2.04
CA LYS A 142 -9.89 11.02 2.40
C LYS A 142 -9.35 10.07 3.46
N THR A 143 -10.08 9.94 4.57
CA THR A 143 -9.76 8.99 5.64
C THR A 143 -10.96 8.14 5.99
N VAL A 144 -10.71 6.89 6.38
CA VAL A 144 -11.77 5.98 6.82
C VAL A 144 -12.21 6.36 8.23
N SER A 145 -13.53 6.40 8.45
CA SER A 145 -14.06 6.66 9.79
C SER A 145 -13.68 5.54 10.77
N PRO A 146 -13.33 5.86 12.04
CA PRO A 146 -13.00 4.85 13.05
C PRO A 146 -14.09 3.78 13.22
N GLU A 147 -15.38 4.17 13.14
CA GLU A 147 -16.50 3.24 13.22
C GLU A 147 -16.47 2.18 12.10
N MET A 148 -16.16 2.59 10.86
CA MET A 148 -16.04 1.67 9.73
C MET A 148 -14.85 0.71 9.92
N VAL A 149 -13.72 1.21 10.42
CA VAL A 149 -12.56 0.38 10.74
C VAL A 149 -12.93 -0.66 11.80
N THR A 150 -13.52 -0.24 12.92
CA THR A 150 -13.96 -1.15 14.00
C THR A 150 -14.94 -2.20 13.48
N LYS A 151 -15.97 -1.81 12.72
CA LYS A 151 -16.94 -2.75 12.15
C LYS A 151 -16.27 -3.77 11.23
N ARG A 152 -15.28 -3.36 10.43
CA ARG A 152 -14.54 -4.28 9.54
C ARG A 152 -13.68 -5.25 10.35
N ILE A 153 -12.95 -4.78 11.35
CA ILE A 153 -12.13 -5.62 12.23
C ILE A 153 -12.99 -6.69 12.93
N ILE A 154 -14.12 -6.30 13.52
CA ILE A 154 -15.02 -7.24 14.21
C ILE A 154 -15.58 -8.28 13.23
N ARG A 155 -15.90 -7.86 11.99
CA ARG A 155 -16.53 -8.72 10.99
C ARG A 155 -15.54 -9.71 10.35
N THR A 156 -14.34 -9.24 9.98
CA THR A 156 -13.42 -9.98 9.10
C THR A 156 -11.99 -10.07 9.59
N GLY A 157 -11.62 -9.40 10.69
CA GLY A 157 -10.27 -9.46 11.24
C GLY A 157 -9.85 -10.87 11.67
N ASP A 158 -8.55 -11.14 11.64
CA ASP A 158 -7.97 -12.40 12.14
C ASP A 158 -7.87 -12.47 13.67
N GLY A 159 -8.20 -11.38 14.38
CA GLY A 159 -8.11 -11.29 15.83
C GLY A 159 -6.77 -10.78 16.35
N THR A 160 -5.84 -10.37 15.49
CA THR A 160 -4.54 -9.82 15.88
C THR A 160 -4.54 -8.31 16.12
N HIS A 161 -5.67 -7.64 15.87
CA HIS A 161 -5.79 -6.20 16.08
C HIS A 161 -5.49 -5.81 17.54
N TYR A 162 -4.71 -4.74 17.76
CA TYR A 162 -4.18 -4.41 19.07
C TYR A 162 -5.25 -4.10 20.13
N VAL A 163 -6.32 -3.38 19.75
CA VAL A 163 -7.47 -3.07 20.64
C VAL A 163 -8.57 -4.14 20.58
N PHE A 164 -8.92 -4.59 19.39
CA PHE A 164 -10.15 -5.36 19.13
C PHE A 164 -9.91 -6.84 18.88
N GLY A 165 -8.64 -7.26 18.92
CA GLY A 165 -8.23 -8.65 18.82
C GLY A 165 -8.34 -9.40 20.13
N ASN A 166 -8.19 -10.72 20.08
CA ASN A 166 -8.22 -11.61 21.24
C ASN A 166 -6.80 -12.07 21.63
N ASP A 167 -6.63 -12.45 22.90
CA ASP A 167 -5.31 -12.77 23.45
C ASP A 167 -4.69 -14.02 22.83
N GLU A 168 -5.49 -15.01 22.45
CA GLU A 168 -5.03 -16.23 21.78
C GLU A 168 -4.40 -15.91 20.41
N ALA A 169 -5.10 -15.13 19.59
CA ALA A 169 -4.64 -14.70 18.28
C ALA A 169 -3.38 -13.85 18.39
N LYS A 170 -3.31 -12.93 19.36
CA LYS A 170 -2.11 -12.11 19.63
C LYS A 170 -0.93 -12.95 20.12
N ALA A 171 -1.16 -13.94 20.98
CA ALA A 171 -0.12 -14.84 21.47
C ALA A 171 0.41 -15.81 20.39
N ALA A 172 -0.36 -16.03 19.32
CA ALA A 172 0.03 -16.87 18.20
C ALA A 172 1.03 -16.23 17.22
N VAL A 173 1.53 -15.02 17.52
CA VAL A 173 2.32 -14.18 16.61
C VAL A 173 3.68 -13.86 17.23
N THR A 174 4.78 -14.15 16.54
CA THR A 174 6.15 -13.95 17.06
C THR A 174 6.79 -12.64 16.62
N ALA A 175 6.86 -11.66 17.52
CA ALA A 175 7.46 -10.35 17.25
C ALA A 175 8.94 -10.30 17.68
N ILE A 176 9.76 -9.46 17.03
CA ILE A 176 11.09 -9.11 17.55
C ILE A 176 10.92 -7.96 18.55
N GLY A 177 10.77 -8.28 19.85
CA GLY A 177 10.52 -7.30 20.92
C GLY A 177 9.11 -7.38 21.51
N PRO A 178 8.66 -6.37 22.28
CA PRO A 178 7.31 -6.39 22.88
C PRO A 178 6.23 -6.39 21.80
N LEU A 179 5.17 -7.18 22.02
CA LEU A 179 3.97 -7.17 21.18
C LEU A 179 3.38 -5.75 21.16
N HIS A 180 3.58 -5.04 20.05
CA HIS A 180 3.13 -3.68 19.85
C HIS A 180 2.41 -3.59 18.49
N PRO A 181 1.38 -2.73 18.33
CA PRO A 181 0.74 -2.44 17.03
C PRO A 181 1.69 -1.99 15.91
N LEU A 182 2.97 -1.79 16.21
CA LEU A 182 4.02 -1.37 15.27
C LEU A 182 5.00 -2.50 14.95
N ASN A 183 4.70 -3.73 15.35
CA ASN A 183 5.58 -4.89 15.17
C ASN A 183 4.78 -6.17 14.82
N PRO A 184 4.09 -6.20 13.67
CA PRO A 184 3.53 -7.44 13.15
C PRO A 184 4.69 -8.39 12.81
N SER A 185 4.82 -9.35 13.69
CA SER A 185 5.59 -10.58 13.65
C SER A 185 5.74 -11.23 12.27
N TYR A 186 6.91 -11.83 12.04
CA TYR A 186 7.30 -12.46 10.78
C TYR A 186 6.61 -13.80 10.51
N THR A 187 6.00 -14.41 11.53
CA THR A 187 5.30 -15.69 11.42
C THR A 187 3.96 -15.60 12.13
N THR A 188 2.89 -15.85 11.37
CA THR A 188 1.57 -16.08 11.94
C THR A 188 1.21 -17.55 11.72
N LYS A 189 0.46 -18.15 12.65
CA LYS A 189 -0.07 -19.50 12.48
C LYS A 189 -1.24 -19.56 11.47
N TYR A 190 -1.70 -18.41 10.96
CA TYR A 190 -2.81 -18.34 10.03
C TYR A 190 -2.36 -18.79 8.65
N LYS A 191 -3.01 -19.85 8.14
CA LYS A 191 -2.81 -20.28 6.76
C LYS A 191 -3.31 -19.17 5.83
N PRO A 192 -2.53 -18.76 4.82
CA PRO A 192 -3.02 -17.80 3.83
C PRO A 192 -4.29 -18.36 3.16
N PRO A 193 -5.24 -17.49 2.76
CA PRO A 193 -6.38 -17.94 1.97
C PRO A 193 -5.88 -18.66 0.71
N LYS A 194 -6.65 -19.61 0.17
CA LYS A 194 -6.29 -20.20 -1.14
C LYS A 194 -6.35 -19.10 -2.20
N ALA A 195 -5.24 -18.87 -2.90
CA ALA A 195 -5.24 -18.01 -4.07
C ALA A 195 -5.99 -18.74 -5.20
N ASN A 196 -7.21 -18.30 -5.51
CA ASN A 196 -7.91 -18.76 -6.70
C ASN A 196 -7.33 -18.02 -7.91
N LEU A 197 -6.41 -18.66 -8.62
CA LEU A 197 -5.83 -18.13 -9.84
C LEU A 197 -6.87 -18.24 -10.96
N ASN A 198 -7.24 -17.12 -11.55
CA ASN A 198 -8.01 -17.12 -12.80
C ASN A 198 -7.07 -17.32 -13.99
N ASP A 199 -7.57 -17.92 -15.06
CA ASP A 199 -6.80 -18.21 -16.29
C ASP A 199 -6.25 -16.95 -16.99
N GLN A 200 -6.69 -15.75 -16.55
CA GLN A 200 -6.28 -14.46 -17.10
C GLN A 200 -5.06 -13.83 -16.42
N GLY A 201 -4.47 -14.49 -15.41
CA GLY A 201 -3.20 -14.10 -14.81
C GLY A 201 -3.23 -12.76 -14.07
N LEU A 202 -3.54 -12.83 -12.77
CA LEU A 202 -3.02 -12.00 -11.65
C LEU A 202 -3.92 -12.28 -10.43
N PRO A 203 -3.39 -12.71 -9.26
CA PRO A 203 -4.19 -12.82 -8.05
C PRO A 203 -4.03 -11.56 -7.20
N LEU A 204 -4.76 -10.48 -7.47
CA LEU A 204 -4.75 -9.31 -6.57
C LEU A 204 -6.12 -8.64 -6.37
N PHE A 205 -7.20 -9.31 -6.73
CA PHE A 205 -8.53 -8.93 -6.26
C PHE A 205 -9.30 -10.22 -5.95
N HIS A 206 -9.75 -10.38 -4.70
CA HIS A 206 -10.80 -11.33 -4.45
C HIS A 206 -12.06 -10.77 -5.11
N GLU A 207 -12.87 -11.57 -5.81
CA GLU A 207 -14.15 -11.11 -6.38
C GLU A 207 -15.10 -10.50 -5.33
N MET A 208 -14.83 -10.74 -4.05
CA MET A 208 -15.51 -10.14 -2.90
C MET A 208 -15.07 -8.69 -2.58
N ASP A 209 -13.96 -8.21 -3.17
CA ASP A 209 -13.40 -6.87 -2.98
C ASP A 209 -14.08 -5.81 -3.86
N VAL A 210 -14.77 -6.27 -4.90
CA VAL A 210 -15.64 -5.42 -5.70
C VAL A 210 -16.99 -5.36 -4.97
N ILE A 211 -17.33 -4.21 -4.40
CA ILE A 211 -18.69 -3.93 -3.94
C ILE A 211 -19.62 -4.37 -5.08
N ASN A 212 -20.53 -5.30 -4.77
CA ASN A 212 -21.43 -5.89 -5.75
C ASN A 212 -22.39 -4.80 -6.28
N VAL A 213 -21.99 -4.07 -7.32
CA VAL A 213 -22.79 -3.00 -7.95
C VAL A 213 -23.97 -3.60 -8.76
N GLY A 214 -24.18 -4.92 -8.71
CA GLY A 214 -25.12 -5.65 -9.55
C GLY A 214 -26.47 -6.06 -8.94
N SER A 215 -26.87 -5.63 -7.74
CA SER A 215 -28.14 -6.06 -7.12
C SER A 215 -29.12 -4.94 -6.76
N LYS A 216 -29.24 -3.91 -7.59
CA LYS A 216 -30.46 -3.09 -7.65
C LYS A 216 -31.35 -3.55 -8.80
N THR A 217 -31.94 -4.73 -8.67
CA THR A 217 -33.13 -5.09 -9.45
C THR A 217 -34.37 -4.45 -8.81
N ASN A 218 -35.03 -3.64 -9.63
CA ASN A 218 -36.29 -2.95 -9.39
C ASN A 218 -37.33 -3.78 -8.63
N ASN A 219 -37.78 -3.27 -7.49
CA ASN A 219 -39.09 -3.60 -6.93
C ASN A 219 -39.90 -2.31 -6.81
N ARG A 220 -40.35 -1.78 -7.96
CA ARG A 220 -41.51 -0.89 -8.01
C ARG A 220 -42.74 -1.78 -8.12
N ASN A 221 -43.31 -2.12 -6.97
CA ASN A 221 -44.66 -2.70 -6.92
C ASN A 221 -45.65 -1.64 -7.40
N SER A 222 -46.30 -1.94 -8.51
CA SER A 222 -47.57 -1.36 -8.91
C SER A 222 -48.66 -1.85 -7.95
N THR A 223 -49.16 -0.98 -7.09
CA THR A 223 -50.49 -1.14 -6.51
C THR A 223 -51.46 -0.25 -7.27
N LYS A 224 -52.15 -0.86 -8.23
CA LYS A 224 -53.49 -0.43 -8.66
C LYS A 224 -54.48 -1.05 -7.69
N ALA A 225 -55.18 -0.22 -6.94
CA ALA A 225 -56.59 -0.32 -6.57
C ALA A 225 -57.01 1.05 -6.06
#